data_AF-A0A7Y2ETM9-F1
#
_entry.id   AF-A0A7Y2ETM9-F1
#
_cell.length_a   1.000
_cell.length_b   1.000
_cell.length_c   1.000
_cell.angle_alpha   90.00
_cell.angle_beta   90.00
_cell.angle_gamma   90.00
#
_symmetry.space_group_name_H-M   'P 1'
#
loop_
_entity.id
_entity.type
_entity.pdbx_description
1 polymer ?
#
loop_
_entity_poly.entity_id
_entity_poly.type
_entity_poly.pdbx_seq_one_letter_code
_entity_poly.pdbx_strand_id
1 'polypeptide(L)'
;MLKRLPEMLLVALIAMTFVSGCDGLEVQDIDEFVVEAYLIANTQLPVVRLSRTTDLDTPYNFTNLVVNGASARIDLLSPDGSVETSFLYEERDNLYWPVGNHMVMPARTYKLHVDIP
;
A
#
# COMPACT_ATOMS: atom_id res chain seq x y z
N MET A 1 27.41 56.25 -9.11
CA MET A 1 26.76 55.00 -9.57
C MET A 1 27.12 53.75 -8.74
N LEU A 2 27.87 53.84 -7.63
CA LEU A 2 28.30 52.68 -6.83
C LEU A 2 27.33 52.26 -5.69
N LYS A 3 26.36 53.10 -5.31
CA LYS A 3 25.46 52.86 -4.15
C LYS A 3 24.35 51.82 -4.39
N ARG A 4 24.05 51.48 -5.66
CA ARG A 4 23.00 50.49 -6.01
C ARG A 4 23.53 49.08 -6.21
N LEU A 5 24.85 48.90 -6.24
CA LEU A 5 25.51 47.60 -6.35
C LEU A 5 25.19 46.65 -5.18
N PRO A 6 25.20 47.09 -3.89
CA PRO A 6 24.83 46.21 -2.78
C PRO A 6 23.33 45.88 -2.74
N GLU A 7 22.46 46.83 -3.13
CA GLU A 7 21.01 46.60 -3.22
C GLU A 7 20.69 45.59 -4.33
N MET A 8 21.35 45.69 -5.48
CA MET A 8 21.18 44.76 -6.59
C MET A 8 21.71 43.36 -6.26
N LEU A 9 22.80 43.28 -5.50
CA LEU A 9 23.36 42.01 -5.01
C LEU A 9 22.41 41.31 -4.02
N LEU A 10 21.79 42.08 -3.12
CA LEU A 10 20.83 41.56 -2.15
C LEU A 10 19.58 41.00 -2.85
N VAL A 11 19.05 41.71 -3.85
CA VAL A 11 17.91 41.25 -4.66
C VAL A 11 18.26 39.97 -5.43
N ALA A 12 19.47 39.88 -5.99
CA ALA A 12 19.93 38.68 -6.68
C ALA A 12 20.08 37.48 -5.72
N LEU A 13 20.57 37.71 -4.50
CA LEU A 13 20.70 36.66 -3.49
C LEU A 13 19.33 36.14 -3.03
N ILE A 14 18.37 37.05 -2.82
CA ILE A 14 16.99 36.68 -2.47
C ILE A 14 16.36 35.89 -3.62
N ALA A 15 16.52 36.33 -4.88
CA ALA A 15 15.98 35.63 -6.04
C ALA A 15 16.55 34.19 -6.18
N MET A 16 17.83 33.98 -5.88
CA MET A 16 18.42 32.64 -5.89
C MET A 16 17.78 31.69 -4.86
N THR A 17 17.39 32.19 -3.68
CA THR A 17 16.71 31.36 -2.66
C THR A 17 15.30 30.92 -3.08
N PHE A 18 14.63 31.66 -3.97
CA PHE A 18 13.31 31.29 -4.47
C PHE A 18 13.36 30.17 -5.54
N VAL A 19 14.47 29.98 -6.23
CA VAL A 19 14.59 28.95 -7.29
C VAL A 19 15.05 27.60 -6.72
N SER A 20 15.77 27.59 -5.60
CA SER A 20 16.25 26.36 -4.94
C SER A 20 15.21 25.66 -4.05
N GLY A 21 14.01 26.23 -3.89
CA GLY A 21 12.93 25.66 -3.06
C GLY A 21 11.94 24.76 -3.82
N CYS A 22 12.01 24.73 -5.15
CA CYS A 22 11.23 23.82 -5.98
C CYS A 22 12.02 22.53 -6.19
N ASP A 23 12.28 21.79 -5.11
CA ASP A 23 12.51 20.36 -5.26
C ASP A 23 11.15 19.77 -5.64
N GLY A 24 10.97 19.54 -6.94
CA GLY A 24 9.74 18.96 -7.45
C GLY A 24 9.60 17.60 -6.80
N LEU A 25 8.57 17.41 -5.99
CA LEU A 25 8.15 16.08 -5.61
C LEU A 25 7.78 15.38 -6.91
N GLU A 26 8.73 14.64 -7.49
CA GLU A 26 8.45 13.67 -8.54
C GLU A 26 7.54 12.64 -7.90
N VAL A 27 6.23 12.84 -8.06
CA VAL A 27 5.24 11.80 -7.79
C VAL A 27 5.57 10.71 -8.81
N GLN A 28 6.31 9.70 -8.36
CA GLN A 28 6.52 8.53 -9.19
C GLN A 28 5.16 7.89 -9.40
N ASP A 29 4.77 7.77 -10.66
CA ASP A 29 3.55 7.10 -11.11
C ASP A 29 3.74 5.58 -10.97
N ILE A 30 3.88 5.12 -9.72
CA ILE A 30 3.97 3.70 -9.38
C ILE A 30 2.55 3.27 -9.01
N ASP A 31 2.09 2.18 -9.61
CA ASP A 31 0.84 1.54 -9.20
C ASP A 31 0.90 1.18 -7.72
N GLU A 32 0.12 1.88 -6.90
CA GLU A 32 -0.02 1.56 -5.48
C GLU A 32 -1.23 0.65 -5.25
N PHE A 33 -1.00 -0.37 -4.43
CA PHE A 33 -2.01 -1.37 -4.10
C PHE A 33 -2.31 -1.35 -2.60
N VAL A 34 -3.59 -1.45 -2.28
CA VAL A 34 -4.11 -1.60 -0.92
C VAL A 34 -4.55 -3.05 -0.76
N VAL A 35 -3.92 -3.73 0.20
CA VAL A 35 -4.20 -5.12 0.56
C VAL A 35 -4.74 -5.13 2.00
N GLU A 36 -5.97 -5.60 2.20
CA GLU A 36 -6.59 -5.64 3.52
C GLU A 36 -7.02 -7.06 3.90
N ALA A 37 -6.64 -7.48 5.11
CA ALA A 37 -7.12 -8.70 5.74
C ALA A 37 -6.95 -8.59 7.27
N TYR A 38 -8.05 -8.63 8.01
CA TYR A 38 -8.05 -8.40 9.45
C TYR A 38 -8.25 -9.71 10.20
N LEU A 39 -7.20 -10.23 10.81
CA LEU A 39 -7.24 -11.45 11.61
C LEU A 39 -7.86 -11.15 12.98
N ILE A 40 -8.93 -11.86 13.32
CA ILE A 40 -9.59 -11.78 14.64
C ILE A 40 -9.45 -13.16 15.29
N ALA A 41 -8.91 -13.21 16.51
CA ALA A 41 -8.71 -14.48 17.19
C ALA A 41 -10.03 -15.24 17.39
N ASN A 42 -9.99 -16.55 17.17
CA ASN A 42 -11.13 -17.45 17.26
C ASN A 42 -12.27 -17.12 16.26
N THR A 43 -11.97 -16.46 15.14
CA THR A 43 -12.87 -16.38 13.99
C THR A 43 -12.28 -17.13 12.80
N GLN A 44 -13.11 -17.42 11.80
CA GLN A 44 -12.64 -17.93 10.52
C GLN A 44 -11.64 -16.94 9.89
N LEU A 45 -10.70 -17.46 9.09
CA LEU A 45 -9.83 -16.63 8.27
C LEU A 45 -10.64 -15.56 7.50
N PRO A 46 -10.19 -14.29 7.51
CA PRO A 46 -10.92 -13.21 6.87
C PRO A 46 -10.86 -13.33 5.35
N VAL A 47 -11.77 -12.66 4.65
CA VAL A 47 -11.60 -12.36 3.23
C VAL A 47 -10.42 -11.39 3.04
N VAL A 48 -9.72 -11.52 1.91
CA VAL A 48 -8.70 -10.56 1.47
C VAL A 48 -9.33 -9.60 0.47
N ARG A 49 -9.19 -8.30 0.72
CA ARG A 49 -9.59 -7.22 -0.20
C ARG A 49 -8.35 -6.67 -0.89
N LEU A 50 -8.40 -6.56 -2.21
CA LEU A 50 -7.31 -6.04 -3.02
C LEU A 50 -7.84 -4.94 -3.93
N SER A 51 -7.25 -3.76 -3.82
CA SER A 51 -7.63 -2.60 -4.64
C SER A 51 -6.43 -1.75 -5.01
N ARG A 52 -6.54 -0.94 -6.06
CA ARG A 52 -5.59 0.13 -6.37
C ARG A 52 -5.92 1.40 -5.59
N THR A 53 -4.94 2.28 -5.42
CA THR A 53 -5.22 3.66 -5.01
C THR A 53 -5.80 4.46 -6.18
N THR A 54 -6.22 5.70 -5.91
CA THR A 54 -6.77 6.62 -6.90
C THR A 54 -6.41 8.05 -6.50
N ASP A 55 -6.60 8.99 -7.42
CA ASP A 55 -6.31 10.41 -7.19
C ASP A 55 -7.01 10.95 -5.95
N LEU A 56 -6.37 11.90 -5.26
CA LEU A 56 -6.90 12.49 -4.02
C LEU A 56 -8.28 13.12 -4.18
N ASP A 57 -8.58 13.67 -5.35
CA ASP A 57 -9.86 14.33 -5.65
C ASP A 57 -10.93 13.35 -6.17
N THR A 58 -10.59 12.06 -6.32
CA THR A 58 -11.53 11.03 -6.76
C THR A 58 -12.20 10.36 -5.56
N PRO A 59 -13.55 10.31 -5.49
CA PRO A 59 -14.24 9.59 -4.42
C PRO A 59 -13.85 8.10 -4.40
N TYR A 60 -13.42 7.62 -3.24
CA TYR A 60 -13.07 6.22 -3.07
C TYR A 60 -14.29 5.30 -3.26
N ASN A 61 -14.18 4.35 -4.19
CA ASN A 61 -15.13 3.27 -4.36
C ASN A 61 -14.38 1.96 -4.68
N PHE A 62 -14.41 1.03 -3.72
CA PHE A 62 -13.71 -0.25 -3.84
C PHE A 62 -14.03 -1.02 -5.12
N THR A 63 -15.31 -1.08 -5.51
CA THR A 63 -15.74 -1.88 -6.67
C THR A 63 -15.12 -1.38 -7.98
N ASN A 64 -14.82 -0.09 -8.07
CA ASN A 64 -14.18 0.50 -9.24
C ASN A 64 -12.65 0.30 -9.25
N LEU A 65 -12.07 0.00 -8.08
CA LEU A 65 -10.63 -0.07 -7.87
C LEU A 65 -10.15 -1.50 -7.63
N VAL A 66 -11.02 -2.50 -7.69
CA VAL A 66 -10.67 -3.90 -7.43
C VAL A 66 -9.55 -4.37 -8.36
N VAL A 67 -8.66 -5.18 -7.80
CA VAL A 67 -7.65 -5.91 -8.55
C VAL A 67 -8.09 -7.37 -8.61
N ASN A 68 -8.34 -7.83 -9.84
CA ASN A 68 -8.73 -9.20 -10.15
C ASN A 68 -7.56 -9.94 -10.81
N GLY A 69 -7.60 -11.27 -10.78
CA GLY A 69 -6.57 -12.14 -11.34
C GLY A 69 -5.32 -12.30 -10.48
N ALA A 70 -5.31 -11.78 -9.25
CA ALA A 70 -4.22 -11.99 -8.31
C ALA A 70 -4.28 -13.40 -7.70
N SER A 71 -3.15 -13.85 -7.16
CA SER A 71 -3.10 -15.04 -6.31
C SER A 71 -2.85 -14.62 -4.87
N ALA A 72 -3.59 -15.21 -3.93
CA ALA A 72 -3.47 -14.90 -2.51
C ALA A 72 -3.34 -16.18 -1.67
N ARG A 73 -2.48 -16.13 -0.66
CA ARG A 73 -2.42 -17.14 0.40
C ARG A 73 -2.06 -16.53 1.73
N ILE A 74 -2.49 -17.15 2.81
CA ILE A 74 -2.00 -16.86 4.16
C ILE A 74 -1.22 -18.06 4.67
N ASP A 75 0.01 -17.82 5.11
CA ASP A 75 0.86 -18.83 5.73
C ASP A 75 0.81 -18.66 7.25
N LEU A 76 0.52 -19.74 7.98
CA LEU A 76 0.76 -19.83 9.42
C LEU A 76 2.24 -20.13 9.64
N LEU A 77 2.88 -19.34 10.50
CA LEU A 77 4.30 -19.50 10.80
C LEU A 77 4.52 -20.23 12.13
N SER A 78 5.59 -21.01 12.15
CA SER A 78 6.25 -21.55 13.33
C SER A 78 7.01 -20.44 14.08
N PRO A 79 7.40 -20.65 15.35
CA PRO A 79 8.19 -19.68 16.11
C PRO A 79 9.54 -19.33 15.49
N ASP A 80 10.12 -20.22 14.68
CA ASP A 80 11.37 -20.01 13.94
C ASP A 80 11.17 -19.27 12.60
N GLY A 81 9.93 -18.91 12.26
CA GLY A 81 9.57 -18.24 11.01
C GLY A 81 9.37 -19.18 9.82
N SER A 82 9.54 -20.50 9.98
CA SER A 82 9.20 -21.47 8.94
C SER A 82 7.69 -21.55 8.73
N VAL A 83 7.27 -21.93 7.52
CA VAL A 83 5.85 -22.14 7.20
C VAL A 83 5.40 -23.45 7.82
N GLU A 84 4.41 -23.39 8.71
CA GLU A 84 3.75 -24.56 9.31
C GLU A 84 2.61 -25.06 8.42
N THR A 85 1.81 -24.14 7.89
CA THR A 85 0.65 -24.46 7.03
C THR A 85 0.31 -23.28 6.13
N SER A 86 -0.14 -23.55 4.91
CA SER A 86 -0.59 -22.55 3.94
C SER A 86 -2.08 -22.66 3.68
N PHE A 87 -2.78 -21.52 3.65
CA PHE A 87 -4.21 -21.42 3.34
C PHE A 87 -4.37 -20.68 2.02
N LEU A 88 -4.86 -21.39 1.01
CA LEU A 88 -5.12 -20.84 -0.32
C LEU A 88 -6.42 -20.04 -0.34
N TYR A 89 -6.44 -19.04 -1.22
CA TYR A 89 -7.60 -18.20 -1.46
C TYR A 89 -8.04 -18.31 -2.91
N GLU A 90 -9.35 -18.18 -3.12
CA GLU A 90 -9.97 -18.12 -4.45
C GLU A 90 -10.68 -16.79 -4.64
N GLU A 91 -10.61 -16.25 -5.85
CA GLU A 91 -11.34 -15.05 -6.21
C GLU A 91 -12.83 -15.36 -6.40
N ARG A 92 -13.69 -14.61 -5.72
CA ARG A 92 -15.15 -14.66 -5.85
C ARG A 92 -15.74 -13.30 -5.50
N ASP A 93 -16.59 -12.79 -6.39
CA ASP A 93 -17.30 -11.52 -6.21
C ASP A 93 -16.37 -10.35 -5.87
N ASN A 94 -15.26 -10.20 -6.62
CA ASN A 94 -14.26 -9.13 -6.44
C ASN A 94 -13.53 -9.17 -5.06
N LEU A 95 -13.53 -10.33 -4.40
CA LEU A 95 -12.89 -10.59 -3.12
C LEU A 95 -12.14 -11.92 -3.19
N TYR A 96 -11.15 -12.10 -2.32
CA TYR A 96 -10.44 -13.36 -2.19
C TYR A 96 -10.91 -14.08 -0.92
N TRP A 97 -11.49 -15.27 -1.08
CA TRP A 97 -12.06 -16.07 -0.01
C TRP A 97 -11.18 -17.27 0.32
N PRO A 98 -11.03 -17.65 1.60
CA PRO A 98 -10.29 -18.85 1.96
C PRO A 98 -11.00 -20.10 1.43
N VAL A 99 -10.26 -20.99 0.77
CA VAL A 99 -10.79 -22.25 0.22
C VAL A 99 -11.13 -23.25 1.34
N GLY A 100 -10.50 -23.12 2.50
CA GLY A 100 -10.64 -24.03 3.64
C GLY A 100 -11.14 -23.37 4.92
N ASN A 101 -11.59 -24.20 5.86
CA ASN A 101 -11.95 -23.76 7.20
C ASN A 101 -10.70 -23.74 8.09
N HIS A 102 -10.38 -22.57 8.65
CA HIS A 102 -9.32 -22.40 9.63
C HIS A 102 -9.70 -21.25 10.55
N MET A 103 -9.67 -21.54 11.85
CA MET A 103 -9.89 -20.53 12.86
C MET A 103 -8.55 -19.86 13.19
N VAL A 104 -8.55 -18.54 13.17
CA VAL A 104 -7.38 -17.74 13.57
C VAL A 104 -7.03 -18.07 15.01
N MET A 105 -5.82 -18.58 15.20
CA MET A 105 -5.31 -18.94 16.51
C MET A 105 -4.77 -17.69 17.21
N PRO A 106 -5.13 -17.46 18.48
CA PRO A 106 -4.60 -16.33 19.24
C PRO A 106 -3.08 -16.45 19.40
N ALA A 107 -2.39 -15.30 19.41
CA ALA A 107 -0.94 -15.22 19.61
C ALA A 107 -0.08 -16.04 18.63
N ARG A 108 -0.61 -16.33 17.43
CA ARG A 108 0.13 -16.95 16.33
C ARG A 108 0.43 -15.92 15.24
N THR A 109 1.53 -16.14 14.52
CA THR A 109 1.95 -15.28 13.42
C THR A 109 1.45 -15.85 12.10
N TYR A 110 0.83 -14.98 11.31
CA TYR A 110 0.37 -15.29 9.97
C TYR A 110 1.02 -14.32 9.00
N LYS A 111 1.30 -14.77 7.78
CA LYS A 111 1.90 -13.98 6.71
C LYS A 111 1.00 -14.02 5.48
N LEU A 112 0.51 -12.85 5.07
CA LEU A 112 -0.22 -12.70 3.82
C LEU A 112 0.77 -12.58 2.66
N HIS A 113 0.49 -13.35 1.61
CA HIS A 113 1.17 -13.31 0.33
C HIS A 113 0.14 -12.98 -0.75
N VAL A 114 0.45 -11.98 -1.56
CA VAL A 114 -0.35 -11.59 -2.71
C VAL A 114 0.60 -11.39 -3.89
N ASP A 115 0.36 -12.13 -4.96
CA ASP A 115 1.04 -11.96 -6.24
C ASP A 115 0.06 -11.30 -7.21
N ILE A 116 0.38 -10.06 -7.59
CA ILE A 116 -0.43 -9.20 -8.45
C ILE A 116 -0.07 -9.51 -9.93
N PRO A 117 -1.06 -9.62 -10.84
CA PRO A 117 -0.84 -9.98 -12.24
C PRO A 117 -0.12 -8.90 -13.06
#